data_AF-A0A7S4FDC8-F1
#
_entry.id   AF-A0A7S4FDC8-F1
#
_cell.length_a   1.000
_cell.length_b   1.000
_cell.length_c   1.000
_cell.angle_alpha   90.00
_cell.angle_beta   90.00
_cell.angle_gamma   90.00
#
_symmetry.space_group_name_H-M   'P 1'
#
loop_
_entity.id
_entity.type
_entity.pdbx_description
1 polymer ?
#
loop_
_entity_poly.entity_id
_entity_poly.type
_entity_poly.pdbx_seq_one_letter_code
_entity_poly.pdbx_strand_id
1 'polypeptide(L)'
;MERLRQRLAMLCAEKGTIAKVRPITFERWRFQAKWEEDSAAQSGKKAAASHPVLPREAPQAAAELSRELSRQGLNATASAEVAKALSDESKAAADRLLKFSHQAASGQKLEYEKLQTRFHAYSVDLRCGKVFLKISREAYGKLALLFRRHGPAAELPPTPVIDASAGGGDDEAAEIAAAVAETSSDVQAKSPSTREALHLRMFALLLRYKSLRGHGFQAAIGKPVWQLLRTRLGVACECFASPLNASLPAFASAFVDVDGHFGSRGSFFKLAPLSGSYAANPPFVHAIMDAAAEKMGALLEAAAASGEHALSFVVFLPGWEEGAAFAALSASRFLRAKVLVAAADHGFCDGASHQRQDPYRHSPYDTCVFVLQTDKASRRWPIGQAPDSFERELRAAMA
;
A
#
# COMPACT_ATOMS: atom_id res chain seq x y z
N MET A 1 10.91 9.89 10.77
CA MET A 1 11.18 8.49 10.39
C MET A 1 12.61 8.09 10.67
N GLU A 2 13.61 8.57 9.91
CA GLU A 2 15.02 8.15 10.12
C GLU A 2 15.53 8.43 11.54
N ARG A 3 15.30 9.66 12.04
CA ARG A 3 15.64 10.02 13.42
C ARG A 3 14.96 9.14 14.46
N LEU A 4 13.71 8.72 14.24
CA LEU A 4 12.98 7.86 15.18
C LEU A 4 13.55 6.43 15.20
N ARG A 5 13.96 5.89 14.05
CA ARG A 5 14.65 4.59 13.99
C ARG A 5 15.98 4.63 14.73
N GLN A 6 16.77 5.68 14.47
CA GLN A 6 18.04 5.91 15.18
C GLN A 6 17.78 6.08 16.68
N ARG A 7 16.73 6.80 17.05
CA ARG A 7 16.37 7.00 18.45
C ARG A 7 15.98 5.70 19.15
N LEU A 8 15.19 4.83 18.52
CA LEU A 8 14.90 3.51 19.08
C LEU A 8 16.20 2.74 19.37
N ALA A 9 17.14 2.71 18.42
CA ALA A 9 18.42 2.05 18.62
C ALA A 9 19.24 2.67 19.77
N MET A 10 19.30 4.00 19.84
CA MET A 10 19.99 4.71 20.93
C MET A 10 19.35 4.45 22.29
N LEU A 11 18.02 4.57 22.40
CA LEU A 11 17.28 4.31 23.63
C LEU A 11 17.49 2.87 24.13
N CYS A 12 17.51 1.89 23.23
CA CYS A 12 17.83 0.50 23.60
C CYS A 12 19.27 0.35 24.09
N ALA A 13 20.25 0.99 23.43
CA ALA A 13 21.66 0.94 23.81
C ALA A 13 21.94 1.65 25.15
N GLU A 14 21.25 2.76 25.43
CA GLU A 14 21.33 3.50 26.71
C GLU A 14 20.80 2.67 27.89
N LYS A 15 19.83 1.77 27.63
CA LYS A 15 19.07 1.06 28.66
C LYS A 15 19.45 -0.42 28.84
N GLY A 16 20.31 -0.98 28.00
CA GLY A 16 20.75 -2.36 28.15
C GLY A 16 21.58 -2.94 26.99
N THR A 17 21.89 -4.23 27.10
CA THR A 17 22.84 -4.98 26.25
C THR A 17 22.22 -5.57 24.98
N ILE A 18 21.08 -5.08 24.49
CA ILE A 18 20.57 -5.55 23.19
C ILE A 18 21.63 -5.25 22.14
N ALA A 19 22.30 -6.30 21.65
CA ALA A 19 23.39 -6.19 20.69
C ALA A 19 22.95 -5.49 19.39
N LYS A 20 21.69 -5.73 18.97
CA LYS A 20 21.05 -5.04 17.85
C LYS A 20 19.53 -5.22 17.87
N VAL A 21 18.78 -4.12 17.87
CA VAL A 21 17.32 -4.16 17.66
C VAL A 21 17.03 -4.70 16.26
N ARG A 22 16.13 -5.67 16.14
CA ARG A 22 15.72 -6.21 14.83
C ARG A 22 15.24 -5.07 13.91
N PRO A 23 15.67 -5.02 12.64
CA PRO A 23 15.30 -3.92 11.72
C PRO A 23 13.79 -3.70 11.56
N ILE A 24 12.98 -4.75 11.72
CA ILE A 24 11.53 -4.71 11.56
C ILE A 24 10.77 -4.21 12.80
N THR A 25 11.41 -4.15 13.98
CA THR A 25 10.76 -3.78 15.25
C THR A 25 10.06 -2.43 15.15
N PHE A 26 10.76 -1.41 14.62
CA PHE A 26 10.21 -0.07 14.44
C PHE A 26 9.01 -0.06 13.47
N GLU A 27 9.12 -0.79 12.36
CA GLU A 27 8.05 -0.79 11.36
C GLU A 27 6.79 -1.47 11.87
N ARG A 28 6.91 -2.62 12.54
CA ARG A 28 5.78 -3.32 13.17
C ARG A 28 5.06 -2.43 14.18
N TRP A 29 5.82 -1.80 15.08
CA TRP A 29 5.26 -0.85 16.03
C TRP A 29 4.51 0.29 15.32
N ARG A 30 5.12 0.92 14.31
CA ARG A 30 4.50 2.03 13.58
C ARG A 30 3.22 1.61 12.86
N PHE A 31 3.22 0.43 12.20
CA PHE A 31 2.02 -0.10 11.54
C PHE A 31 0.90 -0.35 12.54
N GLN A 32 1.20 -1.01 13.66
CA GLN A 32 0.22 -1.27 14.71
C GLN A 32 -0.29 0.01 15.35
N ALA A 33 0.59 0.97 15.61
CA ALA A 33 0.23 2.26 16.21
C ALA A 33 -0.67 3.08 15.28
N LYS A 34 -0.37 3.11 13.97
CA LYS A 34 -1.24 3.79 13.01
C LYS A 34 -2.60 3.12 12.89
N TRP A 35 -2.65 1.79 12.95
CA TRP A 35 -3.90 1.05 12.96
C TRP A 35 -4.75 1.35 14.19
N GLU A 36 -4.14 1.39 15.38
CA GLU A 36 -4.83 1.74 16.63
C GLU A 36 -5.52 3.10 16.53
N GLU A 37 -4.81 4.12 16.01
CA GLU A 37 -5.38 5.44 15.77
C GLU A 37 -6.51 5.44 14.74
N ASP A 38 -6.29 4.78 13.60
CA ASP A 38 -7.26 4.77 12.50
C ASP A 38 -8.53 3.98 12.89
N SER A 39 -8.39 2.99 13.76
CA SER A 39 -9.51 2.19 14.31
C SER A 39 -10.28 2.97 15.37
N ALA A 40 -9.57 3.69 16.25
CA ALA A 40 -10.21 4.56 17.23
C ALA A 40 -11.09 5.62 16.54
N ALA A 41 -10.60 6.22 15.45
CA ALA A 41 -11.35 7.16 14.64
C ALA A 41 -12.61 6.55 13.99
N GLN A 42 -12.57 5.26 13.60
CA GLN A 42 -13.73 4.56 13.03
C GLN A 42 -14.81 4.27 14.08
N SER A 43 -14.44 4.09 15.34
CA SER A 43 -15.37 3.82 16.46
C SER A 43 -16.18 5.04 16.94
N GLY A 44 -16.17 6.16 16.21
CA GLY A 44 -16.90 7.38 16.56
C GLY A 44 -16.29 8.19 17.72
N LYS A 45 -15.14 7.77 18.27
CA LYS A 45 -14.35 8.61 19.18
C LYS A 45 -13.84 9.83 18.41
N LYS A 46 -13.87 11.01 19.03
CA LYS A 46 -13.36 12.25 18.43
C LYS A 46 -11.92 12.03 17.98
N ALA A 47 -11.71 11.88 16.67
CA ALA A 47 -10.41 11.62 16.12
C ALA A 47 -9.53 12.85 16.34
N ALA A 48 -8.49 12.71 17.15
CA ALA A 48 -7.42 13.70 17.18
C ALA A 48 -6.80 13.80 15.78
N ALA A 49 -6.33 14.98 15.39
CA ALA A 49 -5.66 15.18 14.09
C ALA A 49 -4.55 14.12 13.90
N SER A 50 -4.69 13.20 12.94
CA SER A 50 -3.72 12.12 12.74
C SER A 50 -2.74 12.51 11.63
N HIS A 51 -1.45 12.29 11.85
CA HIS A 51 -0.47 12.37 10.79
C HIS A 51 -0.51 11.06 9.98
N PRO A 52 -0.46 11.09 8.64
CA PRO A 52 -0.63 9.88 7.80
C PRO A 52 0.44 8.81 7.98
N VAL A 53 1.46 9.00 8.82
CA VAL A 53 2.65 8.13 8.89
C VAL A 53 3.12 7.94 10.33
N LEU A 54 3.28 9.05 11.06
CA LEU A 54 3.78 9.07 12.42
C LEU A 54 2.62 8.94 13.41
N PRO A 55 2.64 7.93 14.29
CA PRO A 55 1.66 7.84 15.36
C PRO A 55 1.89 8.94 16.41
N ARG A 56 0.80 9.42 16.98
CA ARG A 56 0.65 10.35 18.09
C ARG A 56 0.20 9.65 19.37
N GLU A 57 -0.85 8.83 19.30
CA GLU A 57 -1.48 8.22 20.48
C GLU A 57 -1.88 6.77 20.22
N ALA A 58 -1.05 5.83 20.70
CA ALA A 58 -1.23 4.40 20.49
C ALA A 58 -0.71 3.57 21.68
N PRO A 59 -1.40 3.61 22.85
CA PRO A 59 -0.96 2.91 24.05
C PRO A 59 -0.86 1.39 23.88
N GLN A 60 -1.74 0.75 23.09
CA GLN A 60 -1.68 -0.71 22.89
C GLN A 60 -0.45 -1.09 22.05
N ALA A 61 -0.17 -0.33 21.00
CA ALA A 61 1.04 -0.51 20.20
C ALA A 61 2.32 -0.27 21.01
N ALA A 62 2.33 0.73 21.90
CA ALA A 62 3.45 0.96 22.82
C ALA A 62 3.66 -0.23 23.77
N ALA A 63 2.59 -0.84 24.27
CA ALA A 63 2.66 -2.04 25.10
C ALA A 63 3.18 -3.27 24.32
N GLU A 64 2.83 -3.44 23.04
CA GLU A 64 3.41 -4.50 22.20
C GLU A 64 4.90 -4.24 21.92
N LEU A 65 5.30 -3.01 21.62
CA LEU A 65 6.71 -2.66 21.46
C LEU A 65 7.52 -3.00 22.70
N SER A 66 7.01 -2.67 23.90
CA SER A 66 7.65 -3.05 25.16
C SER A 66 7.82 -4.57 25.29
N ARG A 67 6.78 -5.37 24.97
CA ARG A 67 6.86 -6.83 24.99
C ARG A 67 7.88 -7.36 23.98
N GLU A 68 7.91 -6.82 22.77
CA GLU A 68 8.85 -7.23 21.72
C GLU A 68 10.31 -6.88 22.05
N LEU A 69 10.55 -5.75 22.71
CA LEU A 69 11.89 -5.39 23.22
C LEU A 69 12.31 -6.31 24.36
N SER A 70 11.38 -6.67 25.25
CA SER A 70 11.65 -7.63 26.32
C SER A 70 12.03 -9.01 25.77
N ARG A 71 11.34 -9.49 24.73
CA ARG A 71 11.70 -10.72 24.00
C ARG A 71 13.07 -10.65 23.33
N GLN A 72 13.56 -9.44 23.02
CA GLN A 72 14.89 -9.22 22.45
C GLN A 72 15.98 -9.06 23.53
N GLY A 73 15.64 -9.19 24.81
CA GLY A 73 16.61 -9.25 25.92
C GLY A 73 16.71 -7.96 26.75
N LEU A 74 15.88 -6.95 26.50
CA LEU A 74 15.81 -5.76 27.37
C LEU A 74 14.95 -6.08 28.62
N ASN A 75 15.32 -5.55 29.79
CA ASN A 75 14.49 -5.76 30.98
C ASN A 75 13.12 -5.05 30.83
N ALA A 76 12.08 -5.58 31.48
CA ALA A 76 10.70 -5.11 31.28
C ALA A 76 10.49 -3.61 31.58
N THR A 77 11.12 -3.09 32.64
CA THR A 77 11.05 -1.67 33.00
C THR A 77 11.68 -0.80 31.92
N ALA A 78 12.90 -1.14 31.48
CA ALA A 78 13.59 -0.46 30.40
C ALA A 78 12.80 -0.55 29.08
N SER A 79 12.22 -1.70 28.75
CA SER A 79 11.36 -1.85 27.56
C SER A 79 10.16 -0.91 27.58
N ALA A 80 9.50 -0.76 28.72
CA ALA A 80 8.39 0.18 28.88
C ALA A 80 8.84 1.64 28.73
N GLU A 81 9.98 2.00 29.33
CA GLU A 81 10.57 3.34 29.21
C GLU A 81 10.96 3.68 27.76
N VAL A 82 11.60 2.75 27.05
CA VAL A 82 11.97 2.92 25.64
C VAL A 82 10.73 3.09 24.77
N ALA A 83 9.70 2.25 24.96
CA ALA A 83 8.46 2.33 24.20
C ALA A 83 7.73 3.67 24.45
N LYS A 84 7.71 4.14 25.70
CA LYS A 84 7.14 5.45 26.05
C LYS A 84 7.92 6.58 25.39
N ALA A 85 9.24 6.62 25.56
CA ALA A 85 10.08 7.68 25.01
C ALA A 85 9.99 7.78 23.48
N LEU A 86 10.00 6.63 22.79
CA LEU A 86 9.81 6.60 21.33
C LEU A 86 8.42 7.14 20.92
N SER A 87 7.38 6.78 21.67
CA SER A 87 6.01 7.24 21.41
C SER A 87 5.88 8.75 21.59
N ASP A 88 6.45 9.30 22.67
CA ASP A 88 6.47 10.74 22.95
C ASP A 88 7.21 11.52 21.84
N GLU A 89 8.36 11.01 21.39
CA GLU A 89 9.11 11.64 20.30
C GLU A 89 8.40 11.56 18.95
N SER A 90 7.70 10.45 18.68
CA SER A 90 6.87 10.30 17.50
C SER A 90 5.71 11.28 17.50
N LYS A 91 5.02 11.43 18.64
CA LYS A 91 3.95 12.42 18.84
C LYS A 91 4.46 13.84 18.59
N ALA A 92 5.59 14.22 19.21
CA ALA A 92 6.19 15.53 19.00
C ALA A 92 6.58 15.78 17.52
N ALA A 93 7.07 14.76 16.83
CA ALA A 93 7.38 14.86 15.39
C ALA A 93 6.12 14.98 14.53
N ALA A 94 5.07 14.21 14.82
CA ALA A 94 3.78 14.29 14.15
C ALA A 94 3.14 15.67 14.35
N ASP A 95 3.13 16.20 15.57
CA ASP A 95 2.57 17.52 15.90
C ASP A 95 3.26 18.65 15.11
N ARG A 96 4.60 18.59 15.00
CA ARG A 96 5.36 19.54 14.17
C ARG A 96 4.98 19.48 12.70
N LEU A 97 4.82 18.28 12.14
CA LEU A 97 4.45 18.11 10.72
C LEU A 97 2.99 18.50 10.45
N LEU A 98 2.08 18.21 11.38
CA LEU A 98 0.70 18.66 11.31
C LEU A 98 0.62 20.19 11.35
N LYS A 99 1.44 20.86 12.17
CA LYS A 99 1.53 22.32 12.17
C LYS A 99 1.91 22.86 10.78
N PHE A 100 2.91 22.28 10.12
CA PHE A 100 3.26 22.68 8.75
C PHE A 100 2.12 22.43 7.74
N SER A 101 1.42 21.30 7.88
CA SER A 101 0.25 21.00 7.05
C SER A 101 -0.85 22.05 7.22
N HIS A 102 -1.16 22.43 8.46
CA HIS A 102 -2.13 23.49 8.76
C HIS A 102 -1.72 24.85 8.20
N GLN A 103 -0.44 25.20 8.32
CA GLN A 103 0.11 26.43 7.75
C GLN A 103 -0.04 26.46 6.22
N ALA A 104 0.33 25.36 5.54
CA ALA A 104 0.14 25.26 4.10
C ALA A 104 -1.34 25.37 3.70
N ALA A 105 -2.23 24.69 4.43
CA ALA A 105 -3.67 24.72 4.19
C ALA A 105 -4.29 26.11 4.43
N SER A 106 -3.73 26.92 5.33
CA SER A 106 -4.15 28.31 5.55
C SER A 106 -3.58 29.29 4.52
N GLY A 107 -2.97 28.80 3.45
CA GLY A 107 -2.35 29.63 2.40
C GLY A 107 -1.00 30.22 2.78
N GLN A 108 -0.41 29.82 3.92
CA GLN A 108 0.95 30.25 4.25
C GLN A 108 1.92 29.62 3.24
N LYS A 109 2.71 30.45 2.58
CA LYS A 109 3.76 29.99 1.67
C LYS A 109 4.85 29.30 2.47
N LEU A 110 5.00 27.99 2.27
CA LEU A 110 6.14 27.24 2.80
C LEU A 110 7.30 27.34 1.81
N GLU A 111 8.49 27.66 2.33
CA GLU A 111 9.70 27.66 1.53
C GLU A 111 10.21 26.23 1.35
N TYR A 112 10.51 25.86 0.11
CA TYR A 112 11.15 24.61 -0.26
C TYR A 112 12.10 24.84 -1.42
N GLU A 113 13.16 24.03 -1.48
CA GLU A 113 14.10 24.08 -2.60
C GLU A 113 13.42 23.61 -3.89
N LYS A 114 13.70 24.28 -5.02
CA LYS A 114 13.11 23.90 -6.31
C LYS A 114 13.44 22.45 -6.64
N LEU A 115 12.42 21.67 -7.02
CA LEU A 115 12.59 20.30 -7.47
C LEU A 115 13.33 20.30 -8.83
N GLN A 116 14.47 19.62 -8.87
CA GLN A 116 15.25 19.38 -10.08
C GLN A 116 14.95 17.98 -10.61
N THR A 117 14.73 17.87 -11.92
CA THR A 117 14.47 16.59 -12.58
C THR A 117 15.47 16.36 -13.70
N ARG A 118 16.04 15.14 -13.80
CA ARG A 118 16.99 14.77 -14.85
C ARG A 118 16.61 13.42 -15.45
N PHE A 119 16.46 13.40 -16.76
CA PHE A 119 16.15 12.19 -17.52
C PHE A 119 17.44 11.52 -17.99
N HIS A 120 17.51 10.21 -17.79
CA HIS A 120 18.55 9.31 -18.29
C HIS A 120 17.90 8.22 -19.14
N ALA A 121 18.72 7.42 -19.83
CA ALA A 121 18.23 6.36 -20.72
C ALA A 121 17.26 5.40 -20.02
N TYR A 122 17.55 5.01 -18.76
CA TYR A 122 16.79 3.99 -18.03
C TYR A 122 16.16 4.49 -16.72
N SER A 123 16.41 5.75 -16.33
CA SER A 123 15.89 6.30 -15.07
C SER A 123 15.57 7.78 -15.15
N VAL A 124 14.80 8.25 -14.18
CA VAL A 124 14.56 9.66 -13.90
C VAL A 124 15.03 9.95 -12.49
N ASP A 125 15.86 10.98 -12.36
CA ASP A 125 16.36 11.46 -11.07
C ASP A 125 15.53 12.67 -10.63
N LEU A 126 15.14 12.69 -9.35
CA LEU A 126 14.37 13.76 -8.72
C LEU A 126 15.14 14.25 -7.49
N ARG A 127 15.47 15.54 -7.44
CA ARG A 127 16.25 16.13 -6.35
C ARG A 127 15.59 17.39 -5.79
N CYS A 128 15.37 17.40 -4.48
CA CYS A 128 14.94 18.59 -3.72
C CYS A 128 15.89 18.75 -2.54
N GLY A 129 16.77 19.75 -2.63
CA GLY A 129 17.87 19.96 -1.70
C GLY A 129 18.77 18.75 -1.51
N LYS A 130 18.84 18.25 -0.27
CA LYS A 130 19.64 17.07 0.12
C LYS A 130 18.95 15.75 -0.21
N VAL A 131 17.67 15.77 -0.60
CA VAL A 131 16.91 14.56 -0.90
C VAL A 131 17.07 14.21 -2.37
N PHE A 132 17.55 12.99 -2.63
CA PHE A 132 17.67 12.40 -3.95
C PHE A 132 16.80 11.14 -4.04
N LEU A 133 16.00 11.06 -5.10
CA LEU A 133 15.15 9.92 -5.46
C LEU A 133 15.42 9.53 -6.91
N LYS A 134 15.33 8.24 -7.19
CA LYS A 134 15.49 7.66 -8.53
C LYS A 134 14.31 6.73 -8.81
N ILE A 135 13.82 6.76 -10.03
CA ILE A 135 12.75 5.87 -10.52
C ILE A 135 13.11 5.36 -11.92
N SER A 136 12.74 4.13 -12.26
CA SER A 136 12.90 3.60 -13.62
C SER A 136 12.02 4.35 -14.63
N ARG A 137 12.38 4.30 -15.92
CA ARG A 137 11.54 4.89 -16.99
C ARG A 137 10.15 4.24 -17.07
N GLU A 138 10.06 2.93 -16.85
CA GLU A 138 8.80 2.18 -16.81
C GLU A 138 7.90 2.67 -15.67
N ALA A 139 8.43 2.75 -14.44
CA ALA A 139 7.65 3.21 -13.30
C ALA A 139 7.29 4.69 -13.41
N TYR A 140 8.15 5.52 -14.01
CA TYR A 140 7.80 6.91 -14.35
C TYR A 140 6.62 6.96 -15.32
N GLY A 141 6.65 6.18 -16.41
CA GLY A 141 5.56 6.11 -17.39
C GLY A 141 4.24 5.69 -16.75
N LYS A 142 4.26 4.63 -15.93
CA LYS A 142 3.10 4.17 -15.16
C LYS A 142 2.51 5.27 -14.29
N LEU A 143 3.34 5.94 -13.48
CA LEU A 143 2.86 7.00 -12.59
C LEU A 143 2.36 8.23 -13.37
N ALA A 144 2.95 8.53 -14.54
CA ALA A 144 2.45 9.59 -15.41
C ALA A 144 1.05 9.27 -15.97
N LEU A 145 0.81 8.03 -16.39
CA LEU A 145 -0.51 7.57 -16.84
C LEU A 145 -1.55 7.63 -15.71
N LEU A 146 -1.18 7.13 -14.52
CA LEU A 146 -2.05 7.21 -13.34
C LEU A 146 -2.38 8.65 -12.97
N PHE A 147 -1.39 9.55 -13.02
CA PHE A 147 -1.62 10.97 -12.76
C PHE A 147 -2.52 11.61 -13.82
N ARG A 148 -2.31 11.32 -15.11
CA ARG A 148 -3.18 11.83 -16.18
C ARG A 148 -4.64 11.43 -15.96
N ARG A 149 -4.87 10.23 -15.44
CA ARG A 149 -6.21 9.68 -15.20
C ARG A 149 -6.87 10.16 -13.90
N HIS A 150 -6.09 10.41 -12.86
CA HIS A 150 -6.60 10.60 -11.50
C HIS A 150 -6.13 11.88 -10.81
N GLY A 151 -5.23 12.64 -11.43
CA GLY A 151 -4.73 13.90 -10.93
C GLY A 151 -5.84 14.95 -10.84
N PRO A 152 -5.66 16.01 -10.04
CA PRO A 152 -6.63 17.09 -9.93
C PRO A 152 -6.82 17.75 -11.28
N ALA A 153 -8.06 18.02 -11.69
CA ALA A 153 -8.36 18.61 -13.00
C ALA A 153 -7.60 19.93 -13.25
N ALA A 154 -7.35 20.73 -12.20
CA ALA A 154 -6.59 21.97 -12.27
C ALA A 154 -5.07 21.77 -12.54
N GLU A 155 -4.55 20.56 -12.37
CA GLU A 155 -3.14 20.20 -12.59
C GLU A 155 -2.93 19.42 -13.90
N LEU A 156 -4.02 19.04 -14.57
CA LEU A 156 -4.00 18.30 -15.84
C LEU A 156 -3.92 19.26 -17.04
N PRO A 157 -3.38 18.82 -18.17
CA PRO A 157 -3.41 19.63 -19.38
C PRO A 157 -4.88 19.74 -19.84
N PRO A 158 -5.26 20.86 -20.50
CA PRO A 158 -6.60 21.00 -21.03
C PRO A 158 -6.90 19.83 -21.99
N THR A 159 -8.07 19.22 -21.84
CA THR A 159 -8.49 18.11 -22.70
C THR A 159 -8.48 18.59 -24.15
N PRO A 160 -7.72 17.94 -25.06
CA PRO A 160 -7.81 18.28 -26.46
C PRO A 160 -9.25 18.08 -26.95
N VAL A 161 -9.80 19.09 -27.62
CA VAL A 161 -11.10 19.01 -28.27
C VAL A 161 -10.91 18.08 -29.48
N ILE A 162 -11.25 16.80 -29.32
CA ILE A 162 -11.27 15.86 -30.43
C ILE A 162 -12.59 16.08 -31.16
N ASP A 163 -12.51 16.60 -32.39
CA ASP A 163 -13.64 16.67 -33.29
C ASP A 163 -14.11 15.23 -33.60
N ALA A 164 -15.38 14.94 -33.33
CA ALA A 164 -15.92 13.58 -33.22
C ALA A 164 -16.17 12.94 -34.60
N SER A 165 -15.15 12.91 -35.46
CA SER A 165 -15.22 12.34 -36.80
C SER A 165 -13.96 11.55 -37.17
N ALA A 166 -13.59 10.54 -36.39
CA ALA A 166 -12.78 9.41 -36.89
C ALA A 166 -12.89 8.23 -35.91
N GLY A 167 -13.08 7.04 -36.48
CA GLY A 167 -13.43 5.80 -35.78
C GLY A 167 -12.29 5.20 -34.94
N GLY A 168 -12.70 4.31 -34.04
CA GLY A 168 -11.84 3.73 -33.02
C GLY A 168 -10.87 2.65 -33.50
N GLY A 169 -9.79 2.53 -32.74
CA GLY A 169 -8.82 1.45 -32.78
C GLY A 169 -7.58 1.78 -31.95
N ASP A 170 -7.39 1.04 -30.86
CA ASP A 170 -6.16 0.87 -30.06
C ASP A 170 -5.33 2.13 -29.70
N ASP A 171 -5.89 2.95 -28.82
CA ASP A 171 -5.33 4.24 -28.38
C ASP A 171 -4.17 4.19 -27.37
N GLU A 172 -3.82 3.04 -26.78
CA GLU A 172 -2.85 3.03 -25.66
C GLU A 172 -1.41 3.34 -26.13
N ALA A 173 -0.99 2.83 -27.29
CA ALA A 173 0.33 3.14 -27.85
C ALA A 173 0.41 4.55 -28.43
N ALA A 174 -0.68 5.03 -29.03
CA ALA A 174 -0.80 6.38 -29.57
C ALA A 174 -0.83 7.45 -28.46
N GLU A 175 -1.52 7.17 -27.34
CA GLU A 175 -1.51 8.02 -26.15
C GLU A 175 -0.14 8.07 -25.47
N ILE A 176 0.62 6.96 -25.47
CA ILE A 176 2.00 6.93 -24.97
C ILE A 176 2.89 7.79 -25.88
N ALA A 177 2.76 7.67 -27.20
CA ALA A 177 3.52 8.47 -28.16
C ALA A 177 3.18 9.97 -28.08
N ALA A 178 1.90 10.33 -27.93
CA ALA A 178 1.45 11.71 -27.79
C ALA A 178 1.93 12.35 -26.47
N ALA A 179 1.88 11.61 -25.35
CA ALA A 179 2.43 12.08 -24.07
C ALA A 179 3.96 12.26 -24.10
N VAL A 180 4.67 11.52 -24.96
CA VAL A 180 6.10 11.71 -25.22
C VAL A 180 6.35 12.90 -26.15
N ALA A 181 5.46 13.19 -27.08
CA ALA A 181 5.59 14.29 -28.06
C ALA A 181 5.32 15.69 -27.46
N GLU A 182 4.38 15.82 -26.51
CA GLU A 182 4.12 17.10 -25.79
C GLU A 182 5.28 17.55 -24.87
N THR A 183 6.39 16.81 -24.84
CA THR A 183 7.58 17.13 -24.03
C THR A 183 8.40 18.32 -24.54
N SER A 184 7.98 18.98 -25.63
CA SER A 184 8.79 19.92 -26.41
C SER A 184 8.36 21.40 -26.40
N SER A 185 7.19 21.79 -25.86
CA SER A 185 6.75 23.20 -25.96
C SER A 185 6.64 23.88 -24.60
N ASP A 186 7.50 24.88 -24.42
CA ASP A 186 7.57 25.79 -23.27
C ASP A 186 6.57 26.94 -23.50
N VAL A 187 5.52 27.04 -22.67
CA VAL A 187 4.59 28.18 -22.66
C VAL A 187 4.38 28.67 -21.22
N GLN A 188 4.66 29.96 -21.03
CA GLN A 188 4.50 30.71 -19.78
C GLN A 188 3.06 30.75 -19.27
N ALA A 189 2.83 30.32 -18.03
CA ALA A 189 1.64 30.61 -17.25
C ALA A 189 1.96 30.70 -15.75
N LYS A 190 1.16 31.47 -15.00
CA LYS A 190 1.28 31.70 -13.54
C LYS A 190 0.94 30.47 -12.67
N SER A 191 0.57 29.34 -13.28
CA SER A 191 0.38 28.03 -12.63
C SER A 191 1.57 27.12 -12.94
N PRO A 192 2.01 26.23 -12.02
CA PRO A 192 3.01 25.24 -12.37
C PRO A 192 2.55 24.44 -13.58
N SER A 193 3.45 24.18 -14.53
CA SER A 193 3.11 23.34 -15.68
C SER A 193 2.59 21.98 -15.19
N THR A 194 1.70 21.32 -15.94
CA THR A 194 1.25 19.95 -15.66
C THR A 194 2.42 19.01 -15.33
N ARG A 195 3.55 19.21 -16.00
CA ARG A 195 4.78 18.45 -15.77
C ARG A 195 5.42 18.74 -14.41
N GLU A 196 5.46 20.00 -13.99
CA GLU A 196 5.93 20.38 -12.65
C GLU A 196 5.01 19.81 -11.56
N ALA A 197 3.70 19.90 -11.74
CA ALA A 197 2.72 19.31 -10.82
C ALA A 197 2.93 17.79 -10.69
N LEU A 198 3.01 17.08 -11.82
CA LEU A 198 3.33 15.65 -11.85
C LEU A 198 4.60 15.33 -11.07
N HIS A 199 5.70 16.05 -11.31
CA HIS A 199 6.98 15.80 -10.66
C HIS A 199 6.93 16.05 -9.16
N LEU A 200 6.25 17.10 -8.71
CA LEU A 200 6.04 17.38 -7.27
C LEU A 200 5.23 16.27 -6.60
N ARG A 201 4.15 15.80 -7.23
CA ARG A 201 3.30 14.71 -6.72
C ARG A 201 4.05 13.38 -6.68
N MET A 202 4.81 13.07 -7.74
CA MET A 202 5.69 11.89 -7.79
C MET A 202 6.78 11.95 -6.71
N PHE A 203 7.40 13.12 -6.51
CA PHE A 203 8.42 13.30 -5.48
C PHE A 203 7.84 13.05 -4.08
N ALA A 204 6.66 13.59 -3.78
CA ALA A 204 5.98 13.35 -2.50
C ALA A 204 5.64 11.87 -2.27
N LEU A 205 5.10 11.20 -3.29
CA LEU A 205 4.83 9.75 -3.29
C LEU A 205 6.10 8.94 -3.02
N LEU A 206 7.15 9.15 -3.82
CA LEU A 206 8.40 8.41 -3.69
C LEU A 206 9.09 8.68 -2.35
N LEU A 207 9.05 9.92 -1.86
CA LEU A 207 9.60 10.27 -0.56
C LEU A 207 8.82 9.60 0.59
N ARG A 208 7.49 9.51 0.47
CA ARG A 208 6.63 8.78 1.43
C ARG A 208 7.06 7.32 1.54
N TYR A 209 7.12 6.60 0.42
CA TYR A 209 7.46 5.18 0.42
C TYR A 209 8.93 4.90 0.75
N LYS A 210 9.86 5.77 0.34
CA LYS A 210 11.26 5.70 0.78
C LYS A 210 11.39 5.85 2.29
N SER A 211 10.64 6.78 2.88
CA SER A 211 10.68 7.05 4.33
C SER A 211 10.22 5.85 5.17
N LEU A 212 9.36 4.99 4.62
CA LEU A 212 8.88 3.76 5.26
C LEU A 212 9.87 2.60 5.16
N ARG A 213 10.88 2.67 4.27
CA ARG A 213 11.73 1.50 3.93
C ARG A 213 10.91 0.26 3.54
N GLY A 214 9.70 0.47 3.00
CA GLY A 214 8.65 -0.56 2.89
C GLY A 214 8.94 -1.71 1.93
N HIS A 215 9.93 -1.56 1.03
CA HIS A 215 10.26 -2.57 0.02
C HIS A 215 10.75 -3.91 0.59
N GLY A 216 11.28 -3.93 1.81
CA GLY A 216 11.72 -5.16 2.47
C GLY A 216 10.60 -5.94 3.18
N PHE A 217 9.52 -5.26 3.59
CA PHE A 217 8.56 -5.79 4.58
C PHE A 217 7.23 -6.27 3.99
N GLN A 218 6.99 -6.00 2.70
CA GLN A 218 5.84 -6.49 1.95
C GLN A 218 6.27 -6.75 0.51
N ALA A 219 5.66 -7.74 -0.13
CA ALA A 219 5.93 -8.10 -1.51
C ALA A 219 4.64 -8.05 -2.32
N ALA A 220 4.74 -7.71 -3.61
CA ALA A 220 3.62 -7.68 -4.53
C ALA A 220 3.41 -9.05 -5.17
N ILE A 221 2.16 -9.38 -5.46
CA ILE A 221 1.80 -10.60 -6.18
C ILE A 221 2.33 -10.52 -7.62
N GLY A 222 2.84 -11.64 -8.15
CA GLY A 222 3.41 -11.72 -9.48
C GLY A 222 2.38 -11.57 -10.62
N LYS A 223 2.83 -11.11 -11.79
CA LYS A 223 1.99 -10.93 -12.99
C LYS A 223 1.19 -12.19 -13.38
N PRO A 224 1.76 -13.42 -13.36
CA PRO A 224 1.00 -14.63 -13.73
C PRO A 224 -0.19 -14.89 -12.79
N VAL A 225 0.00 -14.69 -11.48
CA VAL A 225 -1.08 -14.80 -10.50
C VAL A 225 -2.17 -13.75 -10.77
N TRP A 226 -1.80 -12.49 -11.04
CA TRP A 226 -2.79 -11.47 -11.39
C TRP A 226 -3.60 -11.82 -12.63
N GLN A 227 -2.95 -12.37 -13.66
CA GLN A 227 -3.64 -12.83 -14.87
C GLN A 227 -4.63 -13.95 -14.55
N LEU A 228 -4.24 -14.93 -13.73
CA LEU A 228 -5.13 -15.99 -13.26
C LEU A 228 -6.34 -15.42 -12.49
N LEU A 229 -6.11 -14.56 -11.51
CA LEU A 229 -7.18 -14.01 -10.67
C LEU A 229 -8.17 -13.15 -11.48
N ARG A 230 -7.68 -12.37 -12.45
CA ARG A 230 -8.53 -11.57 -13.34
C ARG A 230 -9.39 -12.45 -14.24
N THR A 231 -8.78 -13.46 -14.85
CA THR A 231 -9.47 -14.31 -15.84
C THR A 231 -10.45 -15.28 -15.19
N ARG A 232 -10.05 -15.94 -14.08
CA ARG A 232 -10.87 -16.94 -13.40
C ARG A 232 -11.87 -16.35 -12.45
N LEU A 233 -11.46 -15.36 -11.66
CA LEU A 233 -12.24 -14.86 -10.53
C LEU A 233 -12.73 -13.43 -10.74
N GLY A 234 -12.48 -12.83 -11.90
CA GLY A 234 -12.92 -11.48 -12.22
C GLY A 234 -12.35 -10.40 -11.30
N VAL A 235 -11.22 -10.69 -10.62
CA VAL A 235 -10.62 -9.75 -9.67
C VAL A 235 -10.28 -8.45 -10.37
N ALA A 236 -10.82 -7.34 -9.86
CA ALA A 236 -10.69 -6.03 -10.50
C ALA A 236 -10.16 -4.94 -9.55
N CYS A 237 -9.95 -5.26 -8.27
CA CYS A 237 -9.47 -4.30 -7.29
C CYS A 237 -8.52 -4.93 -6.26
N GLU A 238 -7.40 -4.25 -5.99
CA GLU A 238 -6.48 -4.61 -4.92
C GLU A 238 -6.89 -3.91 -3.61
N CYS A 239 -7.09 -4.65 -2.53
CA CYS A 239 -7.40 -4.08 -1.22
C CYS A 239 -6.18 -3.44 -0.55
N PHE A 240 -4.96 -3.89 -0.87
CA PHE A 240 -3.74 -3.41 -0.24
C PHE A 240 -2.64 -3.25 -1.28
N ALA A 241 -2.46 -2.02 -1.77
CA ALA A 241 -1.43 -1.70 -2.74
C ALA A 241 -0.87 -0.27 -2.54
N SER A 242 -0.14 0.19 -3.54
CA SER A 242 0.39 1.53 -3.71
C SER A 242 0.41 1.85 -5.21
N PRO A 243 0.47 3.13 -5.61
CA PRO A 243 0.69 3.47 -7.02
C PRO A 243 1.95 2.82 -7.62
N LEU A 244 2.95 2.53 -6.79
CA LEU A 244 4.20 1.90 -7.20
C LEU A 244 4.00 0.43 -7.59
N ASN A 245 3.23 -0.34 -6.83
CA ASN A 245 3.12 -1.80 -7.00
C ASN A 245 1.75 -2.31 -7.49
N ALA A 246 0.73 -1.45 -7.56
CA ALA A 246 -0.59 -1.84 -8.05
C ALA A 246 -0.50 -2.40 -9.47
N SER A 247 -1.12 -3.54 -9.69
CA SER A 247 -1.23 -4.23 -10.98
C SER A 247 -2.63 -4.08 -11.60
N LEU A 248 -3.63 -3.70 -10.81
CA LEU A 248 -5.00 -3.49 -11.26
C LEU A 248 -5.35 -2.00 -11.38
N PRO A 249 -6.31 -1.63 -12.26
CA PRO A 249 -6.73 -0.24 -12.43
C PRO A 249 -7.37 0.39 -11.19
N ALA A 250 -7.91 -0.42 -10.28
CA ALA A 250 -8.49 0.04 -9.02
C ALA A 250 -7.73 -0.57 -7.85
N PHE A 251 -7.37 0.26 -6.88
CA PHE A 251 -6.71 -0.21 -5.68
C PHE A 251 -6.98 0.71 -4.48
N ALA A 252 -6.91 0.12 -3.30
CA ALA A 252 -6.81 0.81 -2.02
C ALA A 252 -5.33 0.92 -1.60
N SER A 253 -5.01 1.98 -0.87
CA SER A 253 -3.67 2.21 -0.34
C SER A 253 -3.70 2.93 1.01
N ALA A 254 -2.55 2.95 1.69
CA ALA A 254 -2.44 3.53 3.02
C ALA A 254 -2.45 5.07 3.04
N PHE A 255 -2.00 5.73 1.97
CA PHE A 255 -1.68 7.16 1.99
C PHE A 255 -2.44 7.95 0.94
N VAL A 256 -3.76 8.04 1.08
CA VAL A 256 -4.62 8.76 0.12
C VAL A 256 -4.16 10.20 -0.16
N ASP A 257 -3.50 10.84 0.81
CA ASP A 257 -2.97 12.20 0.71
C ASP A 257 -1.91 12.37 -0.39
N VAL A 258 -1.14 11.31 -0.70
CA VAL A 258 -0.17 11.32 -1.80
C VAL A 258 -0.57 10.36 -2.93
N ASP A 259 -1.20 9.23 -2.59
CA ASP A 259 -1.56 8.17 -3.53
C ASP A 259 -2.84 8.49 -4.33
N GLY A 260 -3.72 9.36 -3.81
CA GLY A 260 -5.00 9.69 -4.44
C GLY A 260 -4.82 10.29 -5.84
N HIS A 261 -3.79 11.11 -6.01
CA HIS A 261 -3.40 11.69 -7.32
C HIS A 261 -2.99 10.63 -8.36
N PHE A 262 -2.81 9.37 -7.94
CA PHE A 262 -2.41 8.25 -8.78
C PHE A 262 -3.42 7.09 -8.71
N GLY A 263 -4.68 7.37 -8.34
CA GLY A 263 -5.78 6.40 -8.46
C GLY A 263 -6.11 5.61 -7.19
N SER A 264 -5.47 5.90 -6.06
CA SER A 264 -5.85 5.27 -4.79
C SER A 264 -7.28 5.63 -4.39
N ARG A 265 -8.04 4.61 -3.98
CA ARG A 265 -9.37 4.74 -3.36
C ARG A 265 -9.29 5.00 -1.85
N GLY A 266 -8.09 5.23 -1.32
CA GLY A 266 -7.81 5.34 0.11
C GLY A 266 -7.75 3.99 0.80
N SER A 267 -7.86 4.00 2.14
CA SER A 267 -7.70 2.81 2.96
C SER A 267 -8.82 1.79 2.71
N PHE A 268 -8.47 0.52 2.50
CA PHE A 268 -9.44 -0.56 2.37
C PHE A 268 -10.41 -0.57 3.55
N PHE A 269 -9.93 -0.29 4.76
CA PHE A 269 -10.75 -0.25 5.97
C PHE A 269 -11.89 0.78 5.92
N LYS A 270 -11.81 1.78 5.05
CA LYS A 270 -12.86 2.79 4.83
C LYS A 270 -13.75 2.49 3.62
N LEU A 271 -13.43 1.47 2.83
CA LEU A 271 -14.25 1.05 1.70
C LEU A 271 -15.41 0.16 2.19
N ALA A 272 -16.55 0.26 1.53
CA ALA A 272 -17.72 -0.58 1.78
C ALA A 272 -18.28 -1.15 0.47
N PRO A 273 -17.51 -1.98 -0.25
CA PRO A 273 -18.00 -2.58 -1.49
C PRO A 273 -19.10 -3.60 -1.18
N LEU A 274 -20.26 -3.44 -1.83
CA LEU A 274 -21.34 -4.42 -1.74
C LEU A 274 -21.16 -5.56 -2.74
N SER A 275 -20.50 -5.31 -3.88
CA SER A 275 -20.26 -6.30 -4.92
C SER A 275 -18.89 -6.12 -5.58
N GLY A 276 -18.51 -7.10 -6.39
CA GLY A 276 -17.24 -7.16 -7.11
C GLY A 276 -16.34 -8.29 -6.62
N SER A 277 -15.19 -8.41 -7.27
CA SER A 277 -14.15 -9.38 -6.91
C SER A 277 -12.85 -8.64 -6.62
N TYR A 278 -12.28 -8.92 -5.45
CA TYR A 278 -11.18 -8.18 -4.85
C TYR A 278 -10.05 -9.13 -4.48
N ALA A 279 -8.81 -8.65 -4.49
CA ALA A 279 -7.68 -9.36 -3.92
C ALA A 279 -7.06 -8.59 -2.76
N ALA A 280 -6.80 -9.28 -1.67
CA ALA A 280 -6.18 -8.74 -0.48
C ALA A 280 -4.85 -9.43 -0.19
N ASN A 281 -3.77 -8.65 -0.20
CA ASN A 281 -2.45 -9.06 0.28
C ASN A 281 -2.01 -8.06 1.37
N PRO A 282 -2.60 -8.13 2.58
CA PRO A 282 -2.34 -7.16 3.64
C PRO A 282 -0.86 -7.20 4.08
N PRO A 283 -0.32 -6.11 4.64
CA PRO A 283 0.96 -6.17 5.36
C PRO A 283 0.93 -7.26 6.44
N PHE A 284 2.02 -8.05 6.56
CA PHE A 284 2.11 -9.18 7.49
C PHE A 284 2.35 -8.72 8.94
N VAL A 285 1.34 -8.05 9.47
CA VAL A 285 1.22 -7.53 10.83
C VAL A 285 -0.11 -8.05 11.36
N HIS A 286 -0.08 -8.86 12.44
CA HIS A 286 -1.27 -9.54 12.97
C HIS A 286 -2.49 -8.62 13.07
N ALA A 287 -2.36 -7.47 13.74
CA ALA A 287 -3.47 -6.52 13.89
C ALA A 287 -4.10 -6.04 12.56
N ILE A 288 -3.31 -5.93 11.49
CA ILE A 288 -3.79 -5.55 10.16
C ILE A 288 -4.47 -6.73 9.46
N MET A 289 -3.87 -7.92 9.56
CA MET A 289 -4.43 -9.15 8.96
C MET A 289 -5.75 -9.53 9.62
N ASP A 290 -5.82 -9.46 10.95
CA ASP A 290 -7.01 -9.77 11.75
C ASP A 290 -8.15 -8.81 11.39
N ALA A 291 -7.86 -7.51 11.37
CA ALA A 291 -8.83 -6.50 10.95
C ALA A 291 -9.28 -6.65 9.49
N ALA A 292 -8.39 -7.05 8.58
CA ALA A 292 -8.73 -7.28 7.20
C ALA A 292 -9.68 -8.48 7.07
N ALA A 293 -9.39 -9.58 7.76
CA ALA A 293 -10.24 -10.77 7.81
C ALA A 293 -11.63 -10.46 8.39
N GLU A 294 -11.69 -9.77 9.52
CA GLU A 294 -12.94 -9.33 10.16
C GLU A 294 -13.77 -8.47 9.20
N LYS A 295 -13.15 -7.45 8.59
CA LYS A 295 -13.85 -6.57 7.65
C LYS A 295 -14.36 -7.31 6.43
N MET A 296 -13.55 -8.18 5.81
CA MET A 296 -13.99 -8.98 4.67
C MET A 296 -15.16 -9.90 5.05
N GLY A 297 -15.11 -10.52 6.24
CA GLY A 297 -16.22 -11.28 6.79
C GLY A 297 -17.50 -10.45 6.91
N ALA A 298 -17.42 -9.27 7.54
CA ALA A 298 -18.56 -8.37 7.69
C ALA A 298 -19.15 -7.91 6.34
N LEU A 299 -18.30 -7.60 5.35
CA LEU A 299 -18.76 -7.23 4.00
C LEU A 299 -19.45 -8.41 3.29
N LEU A 300 -18.93 -9.62 3.43
CA LEU A 300 -19.53 -10.83 2.86
C LEU A 300 -20.88 -11.14 3.52
N GLU A 301 -20.98 -10.99 4.84
CA GLU A 301 -22.25 -11.13 5.57
C GLU A 301 -23.29 -10.11 5.09
N ALA A 302 -22.90 -8.83 4.99
CA ALA A 302 -23.79 -7.77 4.51
C ALA A 302 -24.24 -8.02 3.06
N ALA A 303 -23.32 -8.41 2.17
CA ALA A 303 -23.65 -8.76 0.79
C ALA A 303 -24.57 -9.98 0.71
N ALA A 304 -24.31 -11.01 1.51
CA ALA A 304 -25.12 -12.23 1.55
C ALA A 304 -26.54 -11.99 2.10
N ALA A 305 -26.69 -11.13 3.09
CA ALA A 305 -27.99 -10.79 3.68
C ALA A 305 -28.96 -10.20 2.65
N SER A 306 -28.45 -9.41 1.69
CA SER A 306 -29.27 -8.90 0.57
C SER A 306 -29.68 -9.99 -0.43
N GLY A 307 -28.88 -11.05 -0.58
CA GLY A 307 -29.00 -12.04 -1.66
C GLY A 307 -28.71 -11.49 -3.08
N GLU A 308 -28.61 -10.17 -3.24
CA GLU A 308 -28.55 -9.49 -4.53
C GLU A 308 -27.13 -9.21 -5.00
N HIS A 309 -26.15 -9.24 -4.10
CA HIS A 309 -24.80 -8.84 -4.43
C HIS A 309 -23.83 -10.02 -4.59
N ALA A 310 -23.08 -10.02 -5.69
CA ALA A 310 -21.98 -10.94 -5.91
C ALA A 310 -20.68 -10.31 -5.38
N LEU A 311 -20.25 -10.73 -4.19
CA LEU A 311 -19.00 -10.31 -3.56
C LEU A 311 -18.02 -11.49 -3.40
N SER A 312 -16.77 -11.26 -3.80
CA SER A 312 -15.65 -12.20 -3.70
C SER A 312 -14.38 -11.53 -3.18
N PHE A 313 -13.64 -12.23 -2.32
CA PHE A 313 -12.28 -11.88 -1.90
C PHE A 313 -11.33 -13.05 -2.14
N VAL A 314 -10.18 -12.76 -2.77
CA VAL A 314 -9.01 -13.64 -2.80
C VAL A 314 -7.98 -13.09 -1.83
N VAL A 315 -7.61 -13.84 -0.80
CA VAL A 315 -6.78 -13.34 0.30
C VAL A 315 -5.48 -14.12 0.38
N PHE A 316 -4.35 -13.41 0.40
CA PHE A 316 -3.01 -13.94 0.56
C PHE A 316 -2.53 -13.64 1.98
N LEU A 317 -2.34 -14.67 2.79
CA LEU A 317 -1.74 -14.55 4.12
C LEU A 317 -0.48 -15.41 4.19
N PRO A 318 0.50 -15.06 5.05
CA PRO A 318 1.56 -16.00 5.38
C PRO A 318 0.93 -17.26 6.00
N GLY A 319 1.56 -18.42 5.84
CA GLY A 319 1.16 -19.71 6.41
C GLY A 319 1.29 -19.79 7.93
N TRP A 320 1.03 -18.70 8.65
CA TRP A 320 0.99 -18.64 10.10
C TRP A 320 -0.37 -19.15 10.58
N GLU A 321 -0.52 -20.48 10.56
CA GLU A 321 -1.78 -21.16 10.83
C GLU A 321 -2.34 -20.89 12.24
N GLU A 322 -1.46 -20.54 13.18
CA GLU A 322 -1.78 -20.14 14.54
C GLU A 322 -2.43 -18.74 14.65
N GLY A 323 -2.41 -17.96 13.57
CA GLY A 323 -2.93 -16.58 13.56
C GLY A 323 -4.45 -16.50 13.54
N ALA A 324 -5.01 -15.52 14.27
CA ALA A 324 -6.46 -15.30 14.34
C ALA A 324 -7.09 -15.05 12.95
N ALA A 325 -6.45 -14.23 12.10
CA ALA A 325 -6.87 -14.05 10.71
C ALA A 325 -6.94 -15.39 9.94
N PHE A 326 -5.92 -16.22 10.04
CA PHE A 326 -5.86 -17.50 9.33
C PHE A 326 -6.97 -18.45 9.77
N ALA A 327 -7.20 -18.55 11.09
CA ALA A 327 -8.29 -19.32 11.67
C ALA A 327 -9.66 -18.79 11.22
N ALA A 328 -9.87 -17.47 11.26
CA ALA A 328 -11.12 -16.84 10.85
C ALA A 328 -11.44 -17.06 9.36
N LEU A 329 -10.45 -16.94 8.48
CA LEU A 329 -10.63 -17.21 7.05
C LEU A 329 -10.88 -18.70 6.77
N SER A 330 -10.17 -19.60 7.48
CA SER A 330 -10.35 -21.05 7.36
C SER A 330 -11.73 -21.50 7.83
N ALA A 331 -12.29 -20.87 8.85
CA ALA A 331 -13.60 -21.21 9.42
C ALA A 331 -14.77 -20.47 8.75
N SER A 332 -14.51 -19.61 7.76
CA SER A 332 -15.54 -18.79 7.12
C SER A 332 -16.54 -19.64 6.34
N ARG A 333 -17.86 -19.41 6.55
CA ARG A 333 -18.93 -20.03 5.72
C ARG A 333 -18.87 -19.63 4.25
N PHE A 334 -18.14 -18.57 3.93
CA PHE A 334 -17.92 -18.10 2.56
C PHE A 334 -16.71 -18.74 1.89
N LEU A 335 -15.94 -19.57 2.60
CA LEU A 335 -14.78 -20.24 2.03
C LEU A 335 -15.19 -21.16 0.87
N ARG A 336 -14.48 -21.02 -0.26
CA ARG A 336 -14.64 -21.85 -1.46
C ARG A 336 -13.36 -22.55 -1.88
N ALA A 337 -12.20 -22.00 -1.53
CA ALA A 337 -10.90 -22.65 -1.72
C ALA A 337 -9.91 -22.17 -0.66
N LYS A 338 -9.01 -23.07 -0.24
CA LYS A 338 -7.86 -22.80 0.63
C LYS A 338 -6.66 -23.57 0.07
N VAL A 339 -5.64 -22.85 -0.39
CA VAL A 339 -4.44 -23.44 -1.01
C VAL A 339 -3.21 -22.97 -0.26
N LEU A 340 -2.51 -23.90 0.41
CA LEU A 340 -1.23 -23.65 1.07
C LEU A 340 -0.09 -23.97 0.09
N VAL A 341 0.74 -22.97 -0.21
CA VAL A 341 1.90 -23.08 -1.09
C VAL A 341 3.17 -22.94 -0.25
N ALA A 342 4.06 -23.93 -0.34
CA ALA A 342 5.28 -23.97 0.45
C ALA A 342 6.23 -22.83 0.05
N ALA A 343 7.00 -22.31 1.00
CA ALA A 343 7.95 -21.21 0.81
C ALA A 343 8.92 -21.46 -0.36
N ALA A 344 9.36 -22.71 -0.52
CA ALA A 344 10.29 -23.14 -1.56
C ALA A 344 9.67 -23.11 -2.98
N ASP A 345 8.35 -23.16 -3.09
CA ASP A 345 7.62 -23.33 -4.35
C ASP A 345 7.11 -22.01 -4.93
N HIS A 346 7.43 -20.86 -4.32
CA HIS A 346 6.95 -19.58 -4.82
C HIS A 346 7.83 -18.38 -4.49
N GLY A 347 7.57 -17.30 -5.23
CA GLY A 347 8.14 -15.98 -4.98
C GLY A 347 7.10 -14.87 -5.08
N PHE A 348 7.55 -13.66 -4.79
CA PHE A 348 6.79 -12.44 -4.96
C PHE A 348 7.64 -11.41 -5.70
N CYS A 349 6.99 -10.35 -6.20
CA CYS A 349 7.70 -9.17 -6.66
C CYS A 349 8.16 -8.31 -5.46
N ASP A 350 9.41 -7.88 -5.47
CA ASP A 350 10.01 -6.98 -4.49
C ASP A 350 9.27 -5.63 -4.46
N GLY A 351 9.02 -5.08 -3.26
CA GLY A 351 8.33 -3.79 -3.11
C GLY A 351 9.13 -2.59 -3.67
N ALA A 352 10.42 -2.75 -3.94
CA ALA A 352 11.29 -1.82 -4.67
C ALA A 352 11.47 -2.21 -6.14
N SER A 353 10.58 -3.01 -6.73
CA SER A 353 10.62 -3.32 -8.17
C SER A 353 10.75 -2.08 -9.06
N HIS A 354 10.19 -0.93 -8.65
CA HIS A 354 10.36 0.37 -9.30
C HIS A 354 11.82 0.92 -9.36
N GLN A 355 12.77 0.24 -8.70
CA GLN A 355 14.20 0.59 -8.63
C GLN A 355 15.15 -0.57 -9.01
N ARG A 356 14.65 -1.77 -9.34
CA ARG A 356 15.45 -2.99 -9.55
C ARG A 356 15.32 -3.55 -10.97
N GLN A 357 16.35 -4.28 -11.43
CA GLN A 357 16.32 -5.03 -12.70
C GLN A 357 15.60 -6.36 -12.58
N ASP A 358 15.94 -7.17 -11.56
CA ASP A 358 15.17 -8.37 -11.19
C ASP A 358 14.13 -7.99 -10.14
N PRO A 359 12.83 -8.06 -10.47
CA PRO A 359 11.77 -7.73 -9.54
C PRO A 359 11.40 -8.90 -8.64
N TYR A 360 11.90 -10.12 -8.80
CA TYR A 360 11.42 -11.29 -8.05
C TYR A 360 12.28 -11.60 -6.80
N ARG A 361 11.62 -12.13 -5.77
CA ARG A 361 12.25 -12.65 -4.55
C ARG A 361 11.55 -13.92 -4.09
N HIS A 362 12.30 -14.93 -3.66
CA HIS A 362 11.74 -16.11 -3.00
C HIS A 362 11.01 -15.75 -1.72
N SER A 363 9.92 -16.47 -1.41
CA SER A 363 9.20 -16.28 -0.17
C SER A 363 9.97 -16.90 1.01
N PRO A 364 10.14 -16.19 2.13
CA PRO A 364 10.71 -16.76 3.35
C PRO A 364 9.71 -17.58 4.17
N TYR A 365 8.43 -17.58 3.79
CA TYR A 365 7.35 -18.28 4.49
C TYR A 365 6.41 -18.94 3.48
N ASP A 366 5.72 -19.98 3.94
CA ASP A 366 4.57 -20.50 3.22
C ASP A 366 3.54 -19.39 3.02
N THR A 367 2.75 -19.48 1.95
CA THR A 367 1.64 -18.56 1.69
C THR A 367 0.37 -19.37 1.54
N CYS A 368 -0.68 -18.96 2.23
CA CYS A 368 -2.01 -19.51 2.07
C CYS A 368 -2.89 -18.53 1.27
N VAL A 369 -3.52 -19.05 0.23
CA VAL A 369 -4.48 -18.33 -0.61
C VAL A 369 -5.88 -18.82 -0.29
N PHE A 370 -6.71 -17.92 0.21
CA PHE A 370 -8.12 -18.16 0.51
C PHE A 370 -8.99 -17.54 -0.57
N VAL A 371 -10.03 -18.25 -1.02
CA VAL A 371 -11.08 -17.66 -1.84
C VAL A 371 -12.40 -17.69 -1.07
N LEU A 372 -12.94 -16.50 -0.79
CA LEU A 372 -14.16 -16.29 -0.06
C LEU A 372 -15.21 -15.69 -1.00
N GLN A 373 -16.40 -16.30 -1.07
CA GLN A 373 -17.46 -15.88 -1.98
C GLN A 373 -18.83 -16.01 -1.33
N THR A 374 -19.66 -14.99 -1.55
CA THR A 374 -21.12 -15.14 -1.47
C THR A 374 -21.61 -16.18 -2.48
N ASP A 375 -22.80 -16.76 -2.28
CA ASP A 375 -23.35 -17.76 -3.21
C ASP A 375 -23.61 -17.18 -4.61
N LYS A 376 -23.95 -15.89 -4.71
CA LYS A 376 -24.09 -15.22 -6.00
C LYS A 376 -22.73 -15.04 -6.69
N ALA A 377 -21.68 -14.75 -5.93
CA ALA A 377 -20.32 -14.68 -6.46
C ALA A 377 -19.78 -16.04 -6.88
N SER A 378 -20.05 -17.12 -6.15
CA SER A 378 -19.57 -18.46 -6.53
C SER A 378 -20.22 -18.99 -7.80
N ARG A 379 -21.48 -18.61 -8.07
CA ARG A 379 -22.12 -18.86 -9.37
C ARG A 379 -21.52 -18.03 -10.50
N ARG A 380 -21.13 -16.79 -10.22
CA ARG A 380 -20.55 -15.87 -11.21
C ARG A 380 -19.09 -16.18 -11.53
N TRP A 381 -18.32 -16.57 -10.52
CA TRP A 381 -16.88 -16.81 -10.57
C TRP A 381 -16.56 -18.15 -9.90
N PRO A 382 -16.96 -19.27 -10.51
CA PRO A 382 -16.71 -20.59 -9.95
C PRO A 382 -15.21 -20.89 -9.88
N ILE A 383 -14.77 -21.51 -8.79
CA ILE A 383 -13.36 -21.92 -8.60
C ILE A 383 -12.93 -22.93 -9.68
N GLY A 384 -13.85 -23.80 -10.12
CA GLY A 384 -13.63 -24.72 -11.24
C GLY A 384 -14.72 -25.79 -11.26
N GLN A 385 -14.83 -26.50 -12.38
CA GLN A 385 -15.75 -27.64 -12.53
C GLN A 385 -15.08 -28.97 -12.15
N ALA A 386 -13.76 -29.08 -12.36
CA ALA A 386 -12.96 -30.22 -11.96
C ALA A 386 -12.33 -29.98 -10.58
N PRO A 387 -12.24 -31.03 -9.73
CA PRO A 387 -11.49 -30.98 -8.48
C PRO A 387 -10.09 -30.40 -8.70
N ASP A 388 -9.66 -29.51 -7.80
CA ASP A 388 -8.31 -28.94 -7.71
C ASP A 388 -7.78 -28.17 -8.93
N SER A 389 -8.63 -27.92 -9.94
CA SER A 389 -8.22 -27.18 -11.16
C SER A 389 -7.63 -25.80 -10.84
N PHE A 390 -8.27 -25.05 -9.93
CA PHE A 390 -7.76 -23.76 -9.47
C PHE A 390 -6.44 -23.88 -8.71
N GLU A 391 -6.30 -24.89 -7.85
CA GLU A 391 -5.08 -25.08 -7.06
C GLU A 391 -3.88 -25.33 -7.95
N ARG A 392 -4.00 -26.21 -8.96
CA ARG A 392 -2.90 -26.47 -9.90
C ARG A 392 -2.50 -25.23 -10.67
N GLU A 393 -3.48 -24.47 -11.16
CA GLU A 393 -3.22 -23.22 -11.90
C GLU A 393 -2.57 -22.16 -11.02
N LEU A 394 -3.02 -22.05 -9.75
CA LEU A 394 -2.44 -21.13 -8.78
C LEU A 394 -0.99 -21.51 -8.46
N ARG A 395 -0.71 -22.80 -8.19
CA ARG A 395 0.67 -23.28 -7.96
C ARG A 395 1.56 -23.00 -9.15
N ALA A 396 1.09 -23.28 -10.37
CA ALA A 396 1.83 -22.99 -11.59
C ALA A 396 2.08 -21.48 -11.80
N ALA A 397 1.15 -20.62 -11.37
CA ALA A 397 1.30 -19.17 -11.47
C ALA A 397 2.19 -18.56 -10.36
N MET A 398 2.35 -19.25 -9.23
CA MET A 398 3.16 -18.82 -8.09
C MET A 398 4.61 -19.29 -8.14
N ALA A 399 4.86 -20.43 -8.81
CA ALA A 399 6.19 -20.92 -9.16
C ALA A 399 6.94 -19.94 -10.07
#